data_AF-A0A9C9JQ58-F1
#
_entry.id   AF-A0A9C9JQ58-F1
#
_cell.length_a   1.000
_cell.length_b   1.000
_cell.length_c   1.000
_cell.angle_alpha   90.00
_cell.angle_beta   90.00
_cell.angle_gamma   90.00
#
_symmetry.space_group_name_H-M   'P 1'
#
loop_
_entity.id
_entity.type
_entity.pdbx_description
1 polymer ?
#
loop_
_entity_poly.entity_id
_entity_poly.type
_entity_poly.pdbx_seq_one_letter_code
_entity_poly.pdbx_strand_id
1 'polypeptide(L)'
;GTFLYANLLYQEKNYDEAKALFKEFTDDYSGSDILIASGLAGYAACLEKEGNYEEAAEYYISAQKKDKDFIEASNYLYLAGLNYIAAGNYDDAKKALQKILDDYEASEHQPDAKAKLIMLANK
;
A
#
# COMPACT_ATOMS: atom_id res chain seq x y z
N GLY A 1 11.46 18.32 -5.07
CA GLY A 1 11.73 17.64 -3.79
C GLY A 1 11.78 16.15 -4.04
N THR A 2 12.57 15.41 -3.26
CA THR A 2 12.86 13.97 -3.43
C THR A 2 11.61 13.14 -3.73
N PHE A 3 10.52 13.34 -2.98
CA PHE A 3 9.23 12.68 -3.21
C PHE A 3 8.62 12.92 -4.62
N LEU A 4 8.63 14.15 -5.13
CA LEU A 4 8.07 14.45 -6.46
C LEU A 4 8.93 13.82 -7.57
N TYR A 5 10.25 13.78 -7.38
CA TYR A 5 11.15 13.16 -8.34
C TYR A 5 11.00 11.63 -8.36
N ALA A 6 10.87 11.02 -7.18
CA ALA A 6 10.54 9.60 -7.05
C ALA A 6 9.25 9.24 -7.80
N ASN A 7 8.20 10.06 -7.66
CA ASN A 7 6.95 9.88 -8.40
C ASN A 7 7.15 9.97 -9.93
N LEU A 8 7.94 10.93 -10.42
CA LEU A 8 8.22 11.04 -11.85
C LEU A 8 8.92 9.78 -12.38
N LEU A 9 9.95 9.32 -11.68
CA LEU A 9 10.68 8.10 -12.05
C LEU A 9 9.79 6.86 -12.03
N TYR A 10 8.87 6.77 -11.06
CA TYR A 10 7.87 5.70 -11.04
C TYR A 10 6.98 5.72 -12.29
N GLN A 11 6.52 6.90 -12.73
CA GLN A 11 5.74 7.03 -13.97
C GLN A 11 6.54 6.66 -15.22
N GLU A 12 7.85 6.94 -15.22
CA GLU A 12 8.79 6.54 -16.27
C GLU A 12 9.18 5.05 -16.20
N LYS A 13 8.66 4.31 -15.21
CA LYS A 13 8.95 2.89 -14.92
C LYS A 13 10.39 2.62 -14.47
N ASN A 14 11.09 3.66 -14.03
CA ASN A 14 12.40 3.56 -13.41
C ASN A 14 12.23 3.19 -11.93
N TYR A 15 11.70 1.99 -11.67
CA TYR A 15 11.27 1.57 -10.33
C TYR A 15 12.42 1.48 -9.33
N ASP A 16 13.62 1.06 -9.75
CA ASP A 16 14.79 0.99 -8.86
C ASP A 16 15.19 2.37 -8.31
N GLU A 17 15.28 3.37 -9.20
CA GLU A 17 15.62 4.75 -8.82
C GLU A 17 14.49 5.39 -8.01
N ALA A 18 13.23 5.18 -8.42
CA ALA A 18 12.07 5.67 -7.69
C ALA A 18 12.03 5.11 -6.27
N LYS A 19 12.27 3.80 -6.11
CA LYS A 19 12.31 3.09 -4.83
C LYS A 19 13.39 3.66 -3.92
N ALA A 20 14.60 3.88 -4.44
CA ALA A 20 15.70 4.47 -3.67
C ALA A 20 15.33 5.87 -3.15
N LEU A 21 14.73 6.72 -3.98
CA LEU A 21 14.32 8.06 -3.59
C LEU A 21 13.13 8.08 -2.64
N PHE A 22 12.16 7.16 -2.80
CA PHE A 22 11.08 7.03 -1.81
C PHE A 22 11.65 6.61 -0.45
N LYS A 23 12.62 5.69 -0.42
CA LYS A 23 13.28 5.27 0.83
C LYS A 23 14.01 6.42 1.50
N GLU A 24 14.86 7.12 0.74
CA GLU A 24 15.57 8.32 1.21
C GLU A 24 14.59 9.34 1.78
N PHE A 25 13.51 9.63 1.04
CA PHE A 25 12.47 10.55 1.50
C PHE A 25 11.86 10.10 2.83
N THR A 26 11.48 8.83 2.99
CA THR A 26 10.86 8.33 4.22
C THR A 26 11.82 8.24 5.42
N ASP A 27 13.13 8.17 5.17
CA ASP A 27 14.15 8.12 6.22
C ASP A 27 14.48 9.52 6.75
N ASP A 28 14.56 10.50 5.85
CA ASP A 28 15.01 11.85 6.19
C ASP A 28 13.85 12.79 6.55
N TYR A 29 12.63 12.52 6.05
CA TYR A 29 11.49 13.41 6.24
C TYR A 29 10.75 13.13 7.56
N SER A 30 10.80 14.09 8.48
CA SER A 30 10.12 14.03 9.78
C SER A 30 8.91 14.98 9.88
N GLY A 31 8.31 15.34 8.75
CA GLY A 31 7.20 16.30 8.68
C GLY A 31 5.83 15.64 8.81
N SER A 32 4.94 15.93 7.86
CA SER A 32 3.57 15.40 7.84
C SER A 32 3.51 13.88 7.70
N ASP A 33 2.76 13.22 8.59
CA ASP A 33 2.49 11.78 8.51
C ASP A 33 1.81 11.37 7.20
N ILE A 34 0.96 12.23 6.61
CA ILE A 34 0.33 12.00 5.29
C ILE A 34 1.40 11.87 4.19
N LEU A 35 2.41 12.74 4.23
CA LEU A 35 3.50 12.69 3.25
C LEU A 35 4.40 11.48 3.48
N ILE A 36 4.69 11.12 4.74
CA ILE A 36 5.40 9.88 5.07
C ILE A 36 4.61 8.66 4.58
N ALA A 37 3.30 8.61 4.83
CA ALA A 37 2.41 7.55 4.35
C ALA A 37 2.46 7.42 2.82
N SER A 38 2.37 8.55 2.12
CA SER A 38 2.46 8.58 0.65
C SER A 38 3.83 8.10 0.14
N GLY A 39 4.92 8.45 0.85
CA GLY A 39 6.27 7.97 0.54
C GLY A 39 6.41 6.45 0.71
N LEU A 40 5.88 5.90 1.80
CA LEU A 40 5.85 4.46 2.06
C LEU A 40 5.01 3.71 1.01
N ALA A 41 3.86 4.28 0.61
CA ALA A 41 3.04 3.72 -0.45
C ALA A 41 3.74 3.76 -1.82
N GLY A 42 4.48 4.82 -2.12
CA GLY A 42 5.32 4.90 -3.33
C GLY A 42 6.43 3.86 -3.35
N TYR A 43 7.08 3.63 -2.20
CA TYR A 43 8.06 2.54 -2.03
C TYR A 43 7.42 1.17 -2.26
N ALA A 44 6.27 0.91 -1.63
CA ALA A 44 5.48 -0.31 -1.81
C ALA A 44 5.09 -0.55 -3.28
N ALA A 45 4.67 0.51 -3.98
CA ALA A 45 4.31 0.43 -5.39
C ALA A 45 5.51 0.02 -6.26
N CYS A 46 6.72 0.47 -5.95
CA CYS A 46 7.92 0.01 -6.67
C CYS A 46 8.18 -1.47 -6.43
N LEU A 47 8.09 -1.94 -5.17
CA LEU A 47 8.22 -3.35 -4.82
C LEU A 47 7.20 -4.24 -5.54
N GLU A 48 5.94 -3.79 -5.62
CA GLU A 48 4.89 -4.49 -6.37
C GLU A 48 5.28 -4.67 -7.84
N LYS A 49 5.86 -3.64 -8.47
CA LYS A 49 6.29 -3.71 -9.88
C LYS A 49 7.50 -4.62 -10.10
N GLU A 50 8.28 -4.85 -9.06
CA GLU A 50 9.41 -5.80 -9.06
C GLU A 50 8.97 -7.23 -8.73
N GLY A 51 7.71 -7.45 -8.32
CA GLY A 51 7.18 -8.75 -7.93
C GLY A 51 7.41 -9.11 -6.46
N ASN A 52 7.93 -8.17 -5.66
CA ASN A 52 8.16 -8.32 -4.22
C ASN A 52 6.85 -8.08 -3.44
N TYR A 53 5.84 -8.91 -3.72
CA TYR A 53 4.46 -8.65 -3.29
C TYR A 53 4.26 -8.69 -1.77
N GLU A 54 4.90 -9.61 -1.05
CA GLU A 54 4.74 -9.69 0.41
C GLU A 54 5.29 -8.43 1.09
N GLU A 55 6.50 -8.01 0.72
CA GLU A 55 7.12 -6.79 1.24
C GLU A 55 6.31 -5.54 0.83
N ALA A 56 5.83 -5.47 -0.42
CA ALA A 56 4.96 -4.39 -0.86
C ALA A 56 3.71 -4.25 0.04
N ALA A 57 3.07 -5.37 0.37
CA ALA A 57 1.91 -5.37 1.25
C ALA A 57 2.24 -4.85 2.66
N GLU A 58 3.37 -5.25 3.24
CA GLU A 58 3.82 -4.76 4.56
C GLU A 58 4.04 -3.24 4.57
N TYR A 59 4.61 -2.67 3.50
CA TYR A 59 4.80 -1.23 3.38
C TYR A 59 3.48 -0.48 3.16
N TYR A 60 2.52 -1.03 2.41
CA TYR A 60 1.18 -0.46 2.32
C TYR A 60 0.45 -0.46 3.67
N ILE A 61 0.57 -1.55 4.45
CA ILE A 61 0.04 -1.58 5.83
C ILE A 61 0.72 -0.51 6.68
N SER A 62 2.03 -0.32 6.53
CA SER A 62 2.78 0.71 7.25
C SER A 62 2.33 2.12 6.85
N ALA A 63 2.08 2.36 5.56
CA ALA A 63 1.51 3.62 5.06
C ALA A 63 0.13 3.90 5.69
N GLN A 64 -0.78 2.91 5.70
CA GLN A 64 -2.08 3.07 6.37
C GLN A 64 -1.95 3.38 7.87
N LYS A 65 -1.00 2.75 8.55
CA LYS A 65 -0.80 2.96 9.99
C LYS A 65 -0.25 4.34 10.34
N LYS A 66 0.41 5.02 9.40
CA LYS A 66 0.94 6.39 9.62
C LYS A 66 -0.18 7.38 9.84
N ASP A 67 -1.23 7.30 9.04
CA ASP A 67 -2.44 8.09 9.23
C ASP A 67 -3.66 7.27 8.81
N LYS A 68 -4.44 6.84 9.79
CA LYS A 68 -5.62 5.98 9.57
C LYS A 68 -6.82 6.77 9.09
N ASP A 69 -6.86 8.08 9.36
CA ASP A 69 -7.96 8.97 8.98
C ASP A 69 -7.72 9.62 7.62
N PHE A 70 -6.52 9.44 7.06
CA PHE A 70 -6.20 9.87 5.71
C PHE A 70 -7.12 9.21 4.68
N ILE A 71 -7.57 9.98 3.68
CA ILE A 71 -8.52 9.51 2.68
C ILE A 71 -8.03 8.27 1.90
N GLU A 72 -6.71 8.15 1.70
CA GLU A 72 -6.08 7.00 1.02
C GLU A 72 -5.82 5.81 1.95
N ALA A 73 -6.05 5.92 3.25
CA ALA A 73 -5.76 4.84 4.21
C ALA A 73 -6.45 3.52 3.83
N SER A 74 -7.71 3.60 3.39
CA SER A 74 -8.46 2.44 2.92
C SER A 74 -7.93 1.87 1.59
N ASN A 75 -7.43 2.73 0.70
CA ASN A 75 -6.79 2.34 -0.55
C ASN A 75 -5.48 1.57 -0.28
N TYR A 76 -4.68 2.03 0.68
CA TYR A 76 -3.46 1.31 1.10
C TYR A 76 -3.78 -0.09 1.67
N LEU A 77 -4.83 -0.25 2.46
CA LEU A 77 -5.28 -1.60 2.89
C LEU A 77 -5.71 -2.48 1.72
N TYR A 78 -6.39 -1.88 0.73
CA TYR A 78 -6.80 -2.62 -0.45
C TYR A 78 -5.61 -3.11 -1.26
N LEU A 79 -4.65 -2.23 -1.52
CA LEU A 79 -3.39 -2.56 -2.20
C LEU A 79 -2.58 -3.60 -1.43
N ALA A 80 -2.52 -3.52 -0.10
CA ALA A 80 -1.91 -4.54 0.73
C ALA A 80 -2.60 -5.89 0.57
N GLY A 81 -3.94 -5.92 0.59
CA GLY A 81 -4.73 -7.13 0.36
C GLY A 81 -4.45 -7.76 -1.00
N LEU A 82 -4.38 -6.95 -2.07
CA LEU A 82 -4.03 -7.44 -3.42
C LEU A 82 -2.63 -8.05 -3.49
N ASN A 83 -1.67 -7.39 -2.87
CA ASN A 83 -0.28 -7.83 -2.86
C ASN A 83 -0.11 -9.10 -2.02
N TYR A 84 -0.75 -9.23 -0.86
CA TYR A 84 -0.78 -10.49 -0.11
C TYR A 84 -1.42 -11.64 -0.89
N ILE A 85 -2.49 -11.39 -1.67
CA ILE A 85 -3.07 -12.41 -2.58
C ILE A 85 -2.03 -12.85 -3.62
N ALA A 86 -1.33 -11.90 -4.23
CA ALA A 86 -0.30 -12.19 -5.24
C ALA A 86 0.89 -12.96 -4.64
N ALA A 87 1.24 -12.71 -3.37
CA ALA A 87 2.24 -13.47 -2.61
C ALA A 87 1.75 -14.87 -2.18
N GLY A 88 0.45 -15.16 -2.29
CA GLY A 88 -0.15 -16.39 -1.76
C GLY A 88 -0.40 -16.38 -0.25
N ASN A 89 -0.16 -15.25 0.42
CA ASN A 89 -0.42 -15.06 1.85
C ASN A 89 -1.90 -14.69 2.06
N TYR A 90 -2.79 -15.68 1.94
CA TYR A 90 -4.24 -15.45 1.96
C TYR A 90 -4.77 -15.03 3.33
N ASP A 91 -4.12 -15.42 4.42
CA ASP A 91 -4.56 -15.04 5.77
C ASP A 91 -4.35 -13.56 6.04
N ASP A 92 -3.20 -13.01 5.65
CA ASP A 92 -2.94 -11.57 5.80
C ASP A 92 -3.73 -10.74 4.80
N ALA A 93 -3.98 -11.28 3.59
CA ALA A 93 -4.93 -10.67 2.66
C ALA A 93 -6.34 -10.56 3.26
N LYS A 94 -6.86 -11.63 3.88
CA LYS A 94 -8.17 -11.62 4.54
C LYS A 94 -8.22 -10.56 5.64
N LYS A 95 -7.19 -10.47 6.49
CA LYS A 95 -7.11 -9.45 7.56
C LYS A 95 -7.13 -8.03 7.00
N ALA A 96 -6.32 -7.75 5.98
CA ALA A 96 -6.24 -6.41 5.37
C ALA A 96 -7.59 -6.00 4.74
N LEU A 97 -8.21 -6.90 3.98
CA LEU A 97 -9.50 -6.63 3.33
C LEU A 97 -10.65 -6.52 4.34
N GLN A 98 -10.67 -7.36 5.38
CA GLN A 98 -11.68 -7.28 6.44
C GLN A 98 -11.60 -5.94 7.18
N LYS A 99 -10.40 -5.43 7.40
CA LYS A 99 -10.20 -4.11 8.03
C LYS A 99 -10.83 -2.96 7.25
N ILE A 100 -10.91 -3.06 5.92
CA ILE A 100 -11.64 -2.07 5.11
C ILE A 100 -13.13 -2.10 5.47
N LEU A 101 -13.71 -3.30 5.57
CA LEU A 101 -15.12 -3.46 5.91
C LEU A 101 -15.43 -2.93 7.32
N ASP A 102 -14.54 -3.19 8.27
CA ASP A 102 -14.74 -2.88 9.69
C ASP A 102 -14.50 -1.40 10.03
N ASP A 103 -13.43 -0.81 9.47
CA ASP A 103 -12.95 0.50 9.90
C ASP A 103 -13.25 1.62 8.87
N TYR A 104 -13.62 1.29 7.63
CA TYR A 104 -13.72 2.24 6.53
C TYR A 104 -15.05 2.13 5.76
N GLU A 105 -16.19 2.31 6.45
CA GLU A 105 -17.54 2.19 5.88
C GLU A 105 -17.78 3.02 4.61
N ALA A 106 -17.15 4.20 4.50
CA ALA A 106 -17.27 5.09 3.34
C ALA A 106 -16.26 4.82 2.21
N SER A 107 -15.41 3.80 2.34
CA SER A 107 -14.40 3.47 1.32
C SER A 107 -15.06 3.00 0.03
N GLU A 108 -14.54 3.47 -1.10
CA GLU A 108 -14.91 2.97 -2.43
C GLU A 108 -14.56 1.48 -2.63
N HIS A 109 -13.62 0.95 -1.84
CA HIS A 109 -13.16 -0.44 -1.91
C HIS A 109 -14.05 -1.43 -1.16
N GLN A 110 -15.10 -0.98 -0.48
CA GLN A 110 -16.04 -1.84 0.28
C GLN A 110 -16.60 -3.02 -0.55
N PRO A 111 -17.15 -2.82 -1.77
CA PRO A 111 -17.69 -3.92 -2.56
C PRO A 111 -16.62 -4.91 -3.01
N ASP A 112 -15.46 -4.39 -3.44
CA ASP A 112 -14.35 -5.19 -3.95
C ASP A 112 -13.68 -6.02 -2.85
N ALA A 113 -13.47 -5.42 -1.68
CA ALA A 113 -12.92 -6.11 -0.52
C ALA A 113 -13.83 -7.28 -0.09
N LYS A 114 -15.14 -7.05 -0.05
CA LYS A 114 -16.13 -8.09 0.24
C LYS A 114 -16.11 -9.21 -0.80
N ALA A 115 -16.06 -8.88 -2.10
CA ALA A 115 -15.99 -9.87 -3.16
C ALA A 115 -14.73 -10.74 -3.04
N LYS A 116 -13.56 -10.13 -2.79
CA LYS A 116 -12.30 -10.86 -2.61
C LYS A 116 -12.31 -11.76 -1.37
N LEU A 117 -12.86 -11.31 -0.25
CA LEU A 117 -13.00 -12.14 0.95
C LEU A 117 -13.82 -13.41 0.68
N ILE A 118 -14.91 -13.30 -0.09
CA ILE A 118 -15.71 -14.47 -0.50
C ILE A 118 -14.87 -15.42 -1.37
N MET A 119 -14.08 -14.89 -2.32
CA MET A 119 -13.20 -15.72 -3.16
C MET A 119 -12.12 -16.43 -2.34
N LEU A 120 -11.60 -15.76 -1.31
CA LEU A 120 -10.57 -16.31 -0.42
C LEU A 120 -11.12 -17.29 0.62
N ALA A 121 -12.44 -17.40 0.82
CA ALA A 121 -13.02 -18.34 1.78
C ALA A 121 -12.72 -19.82 1.45
N ASN A 122 -12.40 -20.12 0.19
CA ASN A 122 -12.07 -21.47 -0.30
C ASN A 122 -10.56 -21.66 -0.53
N LYS A 123 -9.73 -20.70 -0.07
CA LYS A 123 -8.26 -20.72 -0.12
C LYS A 123 -7.72 -20.87 1.29
#